data_AF-A0A238XQ53-F1
#
_entry.id   AF-A0A238XQ53-F1
#
_cell.length_a   1.000
_cell.length_b   1.000
_cell.length_c   1.000
_cell.angle_alpha   90.00
_cell.angle_beta   90.00
_cell.angle_gamma   90.00
#
_symmetry.space_group_name_H-M   'P 1'
#
loop_
_entity.id
_entity.type
_entity.pdbx_description
1 polymer ?
#
loop_
_entity_poly.entity_id
_entity_poly.type
_entity_poly.pdbx_seq_one_letter_code
_entity_poly.pdbx_strand_id
1 'polypeptide(L)'
;MVSLLFYSDIEDGYDDPDRIGRFCGLAQVLSDEETLVIGGGDSIGPSLLSTQTAGRHAVDFYERVGTDIEVFGNHEFDFGLEPLKEVIRASPQTWVTANLHEAGTEHRFAADIGVESSVTYHVGDTKIGIFGVTHGSIGDIAPNADGLTTSGPVATACRISKQLRNDGVDVVVGVAHTDRTDEIVSEADIDVLLAGHVNERLERRVDGTLIVRTIGSAKEIVEISIDGSRFSVTHHPVQAAPVDEQAVASLRSYEDERKMDASIDCTDAPIDIENRMFDSVVAEALRHESGADIGLINRDAVRDEPQLHSRMTSGEILRAIPFPQPAVVVEVSGRELLEVVDNSMSSGDESENIAYSGLTIDETSEGSTVHIDDDPVEEDGTYTIATLAFVIESNRTFGPVDENHLVETIGPQHECIVNYLTGGS
;
A
#
# COMPACT_ATOMS: atom_id res chain seq x y z
N MET A 1 -22.16 21.34 -15.23
CA MET A 1 -21.64 21.42 -13.84
C MET A 1 -20.63 20.30 -13.79
N VAL A 2 -19.36 20.56 -13.47
CA VAL A 2 -18.34 19.51 -13.62
C VAL A 2 -18.34 18.63 -12.37
N SER A 3 -18.23 17.31 -12.52
CA SER A 3 -18.08 16.39 -11.41
C SER A 3 -16.72 15.70 -11.44
N LEU A 4 -16.06 15.59 -10.29
CA LEU A 4 -14.88 14.74 -10.12
C LEU A 4 -15.26 13.55 -9.24
N LEU A 5 -15.08 12.33 -9.72
CA LEU A 5 -15.15 11.13 -8.88
C LEU A 5 -13.75 10.77 -8.45
N PHE A 6 -13.53 10.66 -7.14
CA PHE A 6 -12.24 10.39 -6.55
C PHE A 6 -12.26 9.10 -5.74
N TYR A 7 -11.23 8.29 -5.93
CA TYR A 7 -10.90 7.13 -5.13
C TYR A 7 -9.39 7.07 -4.89
N SER A 8 -8.98 6.35 -3.84
CA SER A 8 -7.57 6.09 -3.53
C SER A 8 -7.48 4.83 -2.68
N ASP A 9 -6.27 4.26 -2.60
CA ASP A 9 -5.93 3.23 -1.63
C ASP A 9 -6.91 2.03 -1.72
N ILE A 10 -7.04 1.44 -2.91
CA ILE A 10 -7.96 0.32 -3.17
C ILE A 10 -7.50 -0.94 -2.43
N GLU A 11 -6.20 -1.25 -2.49
CA GLU A 11 -5.51 -2.22 -1.62
C GLU A 11 -6.29 -3.54 -1.38
N ASP A 12 -6.55 -3.87 -0.11
CA ASP A 12 -7.30 -5.03 0.38
C ASP A 12 -8.74 -5.09 -0.14
N GLY A 13 -9.24 -4.03 -0.78
CA GLY A 13 -10.52 -4.02 -1.46
C GLY A 13 -10.63 -5.14 -2.49
N TYR A 14 -9.53 -5.51 -3.16
CA TYR A 14 -9.51 -6.62 -4.14
C TYR A 14 -9.73 -7.99 -3.54
N ASP A 15 -9.52 -8.15 -2.22
CA ASP A 15 -9.72 -9.41 -1.52
C ASP A 15 -11.21 -9.70 -1.25
N ASP A 16 -12.09 -8.77 -1.61
CA ASP A 16 -13.55 -8.90 -1.61
C ASP A 16 -14.11 -8.62 -3.02
N PRO A 17 -14.23 -9.65 -3.88
CA PRO A 17 -14.73 -9.47 -5.25
C PRO A 17 -16.10 -8.81 -5.34
N ASP A 18 -16.99 -9.07 -4.38
CA ASP A 18 -18.33 -8.45 -4.37
C ASP A 18 -18.23 -6.95 -4.03
N ARG A 19 -17.27 -6.51 -3.20
CA ARG A 19 -17.00 -5.09 -2.93
C ARG A 19 -16.45 -4.39 -4.16
N ILE A 20 -15.48 -4.95 -4.85
CA ILE A 20 -15.00 -4.36 -6.12
C ILE A 20 -16.12 -4.32 -7.16
N GLY A 21 -16.94 -5.37 -7.25
CA GLY A 21 -18.13 -5.38 -8.10
C GLY A 21 -19.08 -4.23 -7.79
N ARG A 22 -19.37 -3.98 -6.51
CA ARG A 22 -20.19 -2.83 -6.07
C ARG A 22 -19.50 -1.49 -6.33
N PHE A 23 -18.19 -1.41 -6.16
CA PHE A 23 -17.40 -0.20 -6.42
C PHE A 23 -17.50 0.17 -7.90
N CYS A 24 -17.25 -0.79 -8.80
CA CYS A 24 -17.38 -0.60 -10.25
C CYS A 24 -18.81 -0.19 -10.64
N GLY A 25 -19.81 -0.88 -10.09
CA GLY A 25 -21.22 -0.54 -10.36
C GLY A 25 -21.62 0.84 -9.82
N LEU A 26 -21.04 1.28 -8.70
CA LEU A 26 -21.22 2.63 -8.18
C LEU A 26 -20.60 3.67 -9.12
N ALA A 27 -19.35 3.49 -9.53
CA ALA A 27 -18.67 4.40 -10.45
C ALA A 27 -19.46 4.58 -11.76
N GLN A 28 -19.98 3.47 -12.33
CA GLN A 28 -20.80 3.49 -13.54
C GLN A 28 -22.12 4.25 -13.39
N VAL A 29 -22.72 4.24 -12.19
CA VAL A 29 -23.96 4.98 -11.91
C VAL A 29 -23.71 6.46 -11.70
N LEU A 30 -22.57 6.81 -11.13
CA LEU A 30 -22.19 8.19 -10.84
C LEU A 30 -21.59 8.92 -12.06
N SER A 31 -21.01 8.18 -13.00
CA SER A 31 -20.28 8.77 -14.13
C SER A 31 -21.20 9.14 -15.30
N ASP A 32 -20.97 10.31 -15.87
CA ASP A 32 -21.55 10.80 -17.13
C ASP A 32 -20.51 11.54 -17.99
N GLU A 33 -20.95 12.20 -19.08
CA GLU A 33 -20.05 12.93 -19.99
C GLU A 33 -19.39 14.19 -19.37
N GLU A 34 -19.90 14.70 -18.24
CA GLU A 34 -19.34 15.84 -17.50
C GLU A 34 -18.53 15.41 -16.26
N THR A 35 -18.21 14.12 -16.16
CA THR A 35 -17.51 13.51 -15.02
C THR A 35 -16.07 13.16 -15.38
N LEU A 36 -15.13 13.46 -14.48
CA LEU A 36 -13.76 12.94 -14.54
C LEU A 36 -13.52 11.99 -13.38
N VAL A 37 -13.04 10.79 -13.65
CA VAL A 37 -12.74 9.77 -12.66
C VAL A 37 -11.24 9.73 -12.37
N ILE A 38 -10.87 10.02 -11.13
CA ILE A 38 -9.49 10.26 -10.68
C ILE A 38 -9.13 9.25 -9.60
N GLY A 39 -8.08 8.47 -9.85
CA GLY A 39 -7.42 7.64 -8.86
C GLY A 39 -6.28 8.38 -8.16
N GLY A 40 -6.16 8.13 -6.86
CA GLY A 40 -5.20 8.74 -5.94
C GLY A 40 -3.94 7.92 -5.67
N GLY A 41 -3.66 6.86 -6.44
CA GLY A 41 -2.59 5.90 -6.14
C GLY A 41 -3.01 4.80 -5.15
N ASP A 42 -2.10 3.85 -4.92
CA ASP A 42 -2.30 2.59 -4.20
C ASP A 42 -3.55 1.84 -4.68
N SER A 43 -3.70 1.78 -6.01
CA SER A 43 -4.80 1.13 -6.69
C SER A 43 -4.42 -0.21 -7.32
N ILE A 44 -3.12 -0.52 -7.37
CA ILE A 44 -2.61 -1.82 -7.82
C ILE A 44 -2.45 -2.81 -6.67
N GLY A 45 -1.92 -2.39 -5.53
CA GLY A 45 -1.64 -3.26 -4.39
C GLY A 45 -1.77 -2.51 -3.08
N PRO A 46 -1.56 -3.19 -1.94
CA PRO A 46 -1.31 -4.63 -1.83
C PRO A 46 -2.64 -5.38 -1.75
N SER A 47 -2.67 -6.57 -2.34
CA SER A 47 -3.78 -7.54 -2.24
C SER A 47 -3.29 -8.91 -2.69
N LEU A 48 -4.02 -9.96 -2.34
CA LEU A 48 -3.70 -11.29 -2.85
C LEU A 48 -3.64 -11.29 -4.39
N LEU A 49 -4.63 -10.65 -5.01
CA LEU A 49 -4.74 -10.63 -6.45
C LEU A 49 -3.60 -9.84 -7.11
N SER A 50 -3.16 -8.76 -6.49
CA SER A 50 -2.02 -7.97 -6.96
C SER A 50 -0.74 -8.79 -7.04
N THR A 51 -0.41 -9.53 -5.98
CA THR A 51 0.76 -10.41 -5.90
C THR A 51 0.69 -11.52 -6.94
N GLN A 52 -0.48 -12.12 -7.09
CA GLN A 52 -0.66 -13.20 -8.03
C GLN A 52 -0.55 -12.76 -9.49
N THR A 53 -1.01 -11.55 -9.81
CA THR A 53 -1.04 -11.02 -11.19
C THR A 53 0.12 -10.09 -11.52
N ALA A 54 1.04 -9.85 -10.58
CA ALA A 54 2.05 -8.79 -10.66
C ALA A 54 1.41 -7.45 -11.07
N GLY A 55 0.28 -7.12 -10.43
CA GLY A 55 -0.50 -5.90 -10.66
C GLY A 55 -1.40 -5.88 -11.91
N ARG A 56 -1.32 -6.88 -12.81
CA ARG A 56 -2.08 -6.85 -14.08
C ARG A 56 -3.60 -6.81 -13.94
N HIS A 57 -4.15 -7.31 -12.83
CA HIS A 57 -5.60 -7.23 -12.55
C HIS A 57 -6.13 -5.79 -12.49
N ALA A 58 -5.29 -4.80 -12.15
CA ALA A 58 -5.70 -3.41 -12.03
C ALA A 58 -6.18 -2.83 -13.37
N VAL A 59 -5.70 -3.36 -14.51
CA VAL A 59 -6.17 -2.95 -15.85
C VAL A 59 -7.67 -3.18 -15.99
N ASP A 60 -8.15 -4.38 -15.63
CA ASP A 60 -9.58 -4.71 -15.67
C ASP A 60 -10.38 -3.80 -14.72
N PHE A 61 -9.82 -3.45 -13.57
CA PHE A 61 -10.44 -2.50 -12.63
C PHE A 61 -10.58 -1.10 -13.23
N TYR A 62 -9.51 -0.53 -13.78
CA TYR A 62 -9.54 0.80 -14.38
C TYR A 62 -10.52 0.89 -15.56
N GLU A 63 -10.58 -0.15 -16.40
CA GLU A 63 -11.56 -0.24 -17.49
C GLU A 63 -13.01 -0.25 -16.98
N ARG A 64 -13.28 -0.96 -15.88
CA ARG A 64 -14.64 -1.11 -15.32
C ARG A 64 -15.11 0.12 -14.56
N VAL A 65 -14.20 0.78 -13.87
CA VAL A 65 -14.44 2.04 -13.15
C VAL A 65 -14.56 3.20 -14.12
N GLY A 66 -13.89 3.13 -15.27
CA GLY A 66 -13.83 4.22 -16.24
C GLY A 66 -12.85 5.32 -15.80
N THR A 67 -11.72 4.93 -15.20
CA THR A 67 -10.70 5.86 -14.72
C THR A 67 -10.15 6.71 -15.88
N ASP A 68 -10.11 8.03 -15.70
CA ASP A 68 -9.51 8.96 -16.66
C ASP A 68 -8.05 9.25 -16.32
N ILE A 69 -7.75 9.35 -15.02
CA ILE A 69 -6.45 9.77 -14.47
C ILE A 69 -6.09 8.89 -13.28
N GLU A 70 -4.84 8.45 -13.21
CA GLU A 70 -4.29 7.75 -12.05
C GLU A 70 -2.94 8.36 -11.67
N VAL A 71 -2.66 8.43 -10.37
CA VAL A 71 -1.33 8.82 -9.86
C VAL A 71 -0.64 7.64 -9.19
N PHE A 72 0.62 7.82 -8.83
CA PHE A 72 1.42 6.78 -8.20
C PHE A 72 1.44 7.00 -6.68
N GLY A 73 1.02 5.99 -5.95
CA GLY A 73 1.41 5.72 -4.58
C GLY A 73 2.60 4.76 -4.50
N ASN A 74 2.89 4.29 -3.29
CA ASN A 74 4.02 3.37 -3.07
C ASN A 74 3.72 1.96 -3.56
N HIS A 75 2.47 1.50 -3.46
CA HIS A 75 2.09 0.13 -3.79
C HIS A 75 1.93 -0.13 -5.29
N GLU A 76 1.98 0.90 -6.14
CA GLU A 76 2.18 0.72 -7.58
C GLU A 76 3.53 0.03 -7.90
N PHE A 77 4.52 0.16 -7.02
CA PHE A 77 5.88 -0.34 -7.24
C PHE A 77 6.15 -1.72 -6.62
N ASP A 78 5.18 -2.31 -5.92
CA ASP A 78 5.37 -3.58 -5.18
C ASP A 78 5.94 -4.72 -6.03
N PHE A 79 5.70 -4.71 -7.33
CA PHE A 79 6.16 -5.75 -8.27
C PHE A 79 7.33 -5.31 -9.16
N GLY A 80 7.89 -4.14 -8.91
CA GLY A 80 9.01 -3.57 -9.65
C GLY A 80 8.61 -2.80 -10.92
N LEU A 81 9.59 -2.10 -11.49
CA LEU A 81 9.35 -1.13 -12.55
C LEU A 81 8.86 -1.73 -13.87
N GLU A 82 9.33 -2.91 -14.27
CA GLU A 82 8.94 -3.49 -15.57
C GLU A 82 7.50 -4.00 -15.57
N PRO A 83 7.02 -4.78 -14.57
CA PRO A 83 5.61 -5.11 -14.45
C PRO A 83 4.71 -3.87 -14.38
N LEU A 84 5.10 -2.83 -13.62
CA LEU A 84 4.36 -1.56 -13.58
C LEU A 84 4.29 -0.91 -14.97
N LYS A 85 5.38 -0.87 -15.74
CA LYS A 85 5.36 -0.35 -17.12
C LYS A 85 4.46 -1.18 -18.05
N GLU A 86 4.29 -2.48 -17.81
CA GLU A 86 3.30 -3.28 -18.56
C GLU A 86 1.87 -2.86 -18.23
N VAL A 87 1.57 -2.64 -16.94
CA VAL A 87 0.26 -2.10 -16.50
C VAL A 87 0.02 -0.73 -17.12
N ILE A 88 0.97 0.20 -17.04
CA ILE A 88 0.86 1.55 -17.62
C ILE A 88 0.52 1.50 -19.12
N ARG A 89 1.17 0.61 -19.88
CA ARG A 89 0.90 0.48 -21.33
C ARG A 89 -0.47 -0.11 -21.65
N ALA A 90 -1.02 -0.91 -20.74
CA ALA A 90 -2.31 -1.57 -20.91
C ALA A 90 -3.47 -0.74 -20.33
N SER A 91 -3.19 0.19 -19.41
CA SER A 91 -4.15 1.07 -18.77
C SER A 91 -4.91 1.95 -19.78
N PRO A 92 -6.24 2.09 -19.63
CA PRO A 92 -7.02 3.04 -20.43
C PRO A 92 -6.81 4.50 -20.03
N GLN A 93 -6.45 4.77 -18.77
CA GLN A 93 -6.30 6.10 -18.20
C GLN A 93 -4.94 6.74 -18.50
N THR A 94 -4.84 8.06 -18.28
CA THR A 94 -3.55 8.75 -18.26
C THR A 94 -2.91 8.67 -16.87
N TRP A 95 -1.71 8.10 -16.79
CA TRP A 95 -0.91 8.13 -15.59
C TRP A 95 -0.21 9.48 -15.41
N VAL A 96 -0.22 10.03 -14.20
CA VAL A 96 0.31 11.38 -13.92
C VAL A 96 1.26 11.39 -12.73
N THR A 97 2.46 11.93 -12.93
CA THR A 97 3.41 12.26 -11.85
C THR A 97 4.29 13.44 -12.19
N ALA A 98 4.36 14.42 -11.30
CA ALA A 98 5.19 15.61 -11.46
C ALA A 98 6.56 15.51 -10.76
N ASN A 99 6.75 14.54 -9.86
CA ASN A 99 7.94 14.44 -9.01
C ASN A 99 8.67 13.10 -9.03
N LEU A 100 8.21 12.09 -9.77
CA LEU A 100 8.96 10.83 -9.97
C LEU A 100 9.86 10.91 -11.20
N HIS A 101 11.14 10.59 -11.03
CA HIS A 101 12.17 10.66 -12.07
C HIS A 101 13.02 9.39 -12.13
N GLU A 102 13.56 9.07 -13.30
CA GLU A 102 14.58 8.03 -13.46
C GLU A 102 15.87 8.42 -12.74
N ALA A 103 16.40 7.51 -11.92
CA ALA A 103 17.54 7.77 -11.06
C ALA A 103 18.76 8.30 -11.83
N GLY A 104 19.37 9.35 -11.28
CA GLY A 104 20.51 10.02 -11.89
C GLY A 104 20.15 10.93 -13.07
N THR A 105 18.86 11.19 -13.30
CA THR A 105 18.37 12.07 -14.38
C THR A 105 17.24 12.99 -13.89
N GLU A 106 16.88 13.98 -14.71
CA GLU A 106 15.66 14.80 -14.54
C GLU A 106 14.51 14.30 -15.42
N HIS A 107 14.63 13.09 -15.97
CA HIS A 107 13.62 12.51 -16.85
C HIS A 107 12.51 11.94 -16.00
N ARG A 108 11.28 12.44 -16.22
CA ARG A 108 10.09 11.90 -15.57
C ARG A 108 9.94 10.40 -15.85
N PHE A 109 9.61 9.65 -14.81
CA PHE A 109 9.37 8.21 -14.92
C PHE A 109 8.33 7.89 -16.01
N ALA A 110 8.65 6.94 -16.88
CA ALA A 110 7.75 6.39 -17.90
C ALA A 110 7.14 7.43 -18.87
N ALA A 111 7.79 8.57 -19.05
CA ALA A 111 7.34 9.60 -19.99
C ALA A 111 7.33 9.13 -21.45
N ASP A 112 8.20 8.18 -21.81
CA ASP A 112 8.26 7.57 -23.14
C ASP A 112 7.06 6.66 -23.46
N ILE A 113 6.32 6.22 -22.44
CA ILE A 113 5.12 5.38 -22.56
C ILE A 113 3.83 6.10 -22.15
N GLY A 114 3.85 7.44 -22.10
CA GLY A 114 2.65 8.25 -21.97
C GLY A 114 2.35 8.79 -20.58
N VAL A 115 3.24 8.62 -19.60
CA VAL A 115 3.07 9.25 -18.27
C VAL A 115 3.31 10.75 -18.39
N GLU A 116 2.37 11.55 -17.90
CA GLU A 116 2.40 13.01 -17.96
C GLU A 116 2.71 13.66 -16.60
N SER A 117 3.22 14.90 -16.59
CA SER A 117 3.39 15.63 -15.31
C SER A 117 2.10 16.27 -14.81
N SER A 118 1.22 16.61 -15.76
CA SER A 118 -0.07 17.20 -15.53
C SER A 118 -0.90 17.06 -16.81
N VAL A 119 -2.21 17.00 -16.65
CA VAL A 119 -3.18 16.94 -17.74
C VAL A 119 -4.15 18.10 -17.63
N THR A 120 -4.80 18.44 -18.74
CA THR A 120 -5.80 19.50 -18.78
C THR A 120 -7.03 19.01 -19.52
N TYR A 121 -8.17 19.05 -18.85
CA TYR A 121 -9.45 18.66 -19.39
C TYR A 121 -10.35 19.88 -19.60
N HIS A 122 -11.18 19.78 -20.63
CA HIS A 122 -12.24 20.73 -20.92
C HIS A 122 -13.57 20.05 -20.64
N VAL A 123 -14.22 20.43 -19.55
CA VAL A 123 -15.54 19.92 -19.21
C VAL A 123 -16.54 21.08 -19.25
N GLY A 124 -17.42 21.04 -20.25
CA GLY A 124 -18.18 22.21 -20.66
C GLY A 124 -17.25 23.38 -21.04
N ASP A 125 -17.46 24.54 -20.42
CA ASP A 125 -16.65 25.75 -20.61
C ASP A 125 -15.49 25.87 -19.59
N THR A 126 -15.34 24.92 -18.65
CA THR A 126 -14.33 24.98 -17.58
C THR A 126 -13.08 24.21 -17.96
N LYS A 127 -11.91 24.85 -17.82
CA LYS A 127 -10.60 24.23 -18.00
C LYS A 127 -10.05 23.76 -16.65
N ILE A 128 -9.93 22.44 -16.49
CA ILE A 128 -9.44 21.81 -15.26
C ILE A 128 -8.05 21.26 -15.50
N GLY A 129 -7.07 21.72 -14.72
CA GLY A 129 -5.69 21.26 -14.75
C GLY A 129 -5.42 20.35 -13.57
N ILE A 130 -4.93 19.14 -13.82
CA ILE A 130 -4.74 18.09 -12.82
C ILE A 130 -3.28 17.67 -12.83
N PHE A 131 -2.63 17.59 -11.66
CA PHE A 131 -1.27 17.11 -11.52
C PHE A 131 -1.15 16.12 -10.35
N GLY A 132 -0.18 15.21 -10.45
CA GLY A 132 0.09 14.18 -9.45
C GLY A 132 1.40 14.41 -8.72
N VAL A 133 1.46 14.19 -7.42
CA VAL A 133 2.71 14.10 -6.64
C VAL A 133 2.69 12.90 -5.71
N THR A 134 3.82 12.22 -5.59
CA THR A 134 4.04 11.08 -4.69
C THR A 134 4.96 11.50 -3.54
N HIS A 135 5.11 10.65 -2.52
CA HIS A 135 5.99 10.86 -1.38
C HIS A 135 7.41 11.35 -1.75
N GLY A 136 8.00 12.18 -0.89
CA GLY A 136 9.28 12.84 -1.13
C GLY A 136 10.51 11.94 -1.11
N SER A 137 10.36 10.71 -0.60
CA SER A 137 11.36 9.65 -0.61
C SER A 137 10.69 8.35 -1.02
N ILE A 138 10.65 8.03 -2.31
CA ILE A 138 9.99 6.80 -2.76
C ILE A 138 10.76 5.54 -2.36
N GLY A 139 12.10 5.59 -2.38
CA GLY A 139 12.95 4.45 -1.99
C GLY A 139 12.74 4.00 -0.54
N ASP A 140 12.40 4.92 0.35
CA ASP A 140 12.17 4.62 1.77
C ASP A 140 10.85 3.87 2.02
N ILE A 141 9.88 3.98 1.10
CA ILE A 141 8.52 3.43 1.28
C ILE A 141 8.12 2.41 0.21
N ALA A 142 8.91 2.27 -0.85
CA ALA A 142 8.71 1.32 -1.93
C ALA A 142 10.07 0.74 -2.36
N PRO A 143 10.55 -0.32 -1.68
CA PRO A 143 11.86 -0.91 -1.97
C PRO A 143 12.05 -1.35 -3.42
N ASN A 144 10.97 -1.82 -4.05
CA ASN A 144 10.98 -2.26 -5.45
C ASN A 144 10.94 -1.10 -6.48
N ALA A 145 11.00 0.16 -6.02
CA ALA A 145 11.13 1.36 -6.86
C ALA A 145 12.60 1.68 -7.23
N ASP A 146 13.51 0.73 -7.05
CA ASP A 146 14.91 0.83 -7.45
C ASP A 146 15.10 1.40 -8.86
N GLY A 147 15.95 2.42 -8.96
CA GLY A 147 16.15 3.15 -10.20
C GLY A 147 15.22 4.36 -10.38
N LEU A 148 14.44 4.72 -9.36
CA LEU A 148 13.71 5.99 -9.30
C LEU A 148 14.25 6.93 -8.22
N THR A 149 13.96 8.22 -8.40
CA THR A 149 14.18 9.26 -7.41
C THR A 149 12.98 10.20 -7.38
N THR A 150 12.75 10.86 -6.25
CA THR A 150 11.66 11.84 -6.11
C THR A 150 12.16 13.23 -5.79
N SER A 151 11.58 14.23 -6.46
CA SER A 151 11.71 15.62 -6.02
C SER A 151 10.68 15.92 -4.92
N GLY A 152 10.98 16.90 -4.05
CA GLY A 152 10.10 17.25 -2.93
C GLY A 152 8.66 17.59 -3.39
N PRO A 153 7.61 16.99 -2.79
CA PRO A 153 6.24 17.10 -3.29
C PRO A 153 5.70 18.53 -3.17
N VAL A 154 5.96 19.23 -2.06
CA VAL A 154 5.52 20.62 -1.83
C VAL A 154 6.08 21.56 -2.89
N ALA A 155 7.41 21.58 -3.07
CA ALA A 155 8.07 22.44 -4.05
C ALA A 155 7.60 22.14 -5.49
N THR A 156 7.36 20.85 -5.78
CA THR A 156 6.83 20.42 -7.09
C THR A 156 5.40 20.91 -7.31
N ALA A 157 4.51 20.72 -6.32
CA ALA A 157 3.13 21.19 -6.37
C ALA A 157 3.06 22.71 -6.57
N CYS A 158 3.88 23.47 -5.86
CA CYS A 158 4.00 24.92 -6.03
C CYS A 158 4.43 25.34 -7.44
N ARG A 159 5.32 24.56 -8.08
CA ARG A 159 5.80 24.84 -9.44
C ARG A 159 4.74 24.53 -10.48
N ILE A 160 4.13 23.34 -10.43
CA ILE A 160 3.16 22.90 -11.43
C ILE A 160 1.85 23.67 -11.33
N SER A 161 1.36 23.95 -10.12
CA SER A 161 0.14 24.74 -9.93
C SER A 161 0.27 26.14 -10.56
N LYS A 162 1.39 26.84 -10.32
CA LYS A 162 1.71 28.12 -10.98
C LYS A 162 1.79 28.00 -12.50
N GLN A 163 2.35 26.91 -13.03
CA GLN A 163 2.39 26.67 -14.46
C GLN A 163 0.97 26.55 -15.05
N LEU A 164 0.12 25.70 -14.45
CA LEU A 164 -1.27 25.52 -14.88
C LEU A 164 -2.07 26.82 -14.83
N ARG A 165 -1.90 27.64 -13.77
CA ARG A 165 -2.50 28.98 -13.69
C ARG A 165 -2.03 29.90 -14.82
N ASN A 166 -0.74 29.92 -15.11
CA ASN A 166 -0.19 30.70 -16.23
C ASN A 166 -0.71 30.23 -17.59
N ASP A 167 -1.04 28.95 -17.71
CA ASP A 167 -1.66 28.34 -18.90
C ASP A 167 -3.17 28.60 -18.98
N GLY A 168 -3.73 29.39 -18.06
CA GLY A 168 -5.13 29.83 -18.05
C GLY A 168 -6.11 28.75 -17.61
N VAL A 169 -5.67 27.82 -16.75
CA VAL A 169 -6.55 26.84 -16.09
C VAL A 169 -7.46 27.54 -15.08
N ASP A 170 -8.76 27.23 -15.15
CA ASP A 170 -9.78 27.80 -14.26
C ASP A 170 -9.77 27.12 -12.89
N VAL A 171 -9.64 25.78 -12.88
CA VAL A 171 -9.59 24.98 -11.65
C VAL A 171 -8.33 24.11 -11.64
N VAL A 172 -7.48 24.28 -10.63
CA VAL A 172 -6.27 23.47 -10.44
C VAL A 172 -6.53 22.43 -9.36
N VAL A 173 -6.42 21.16 -9.73
CA VAL A 173 -6.54 20.00 -8.84
C VAL A 173 -5.17 19.37 -8.65
N GLY A 174 -4.71 19.29 -7.41
CA GLY A 174 -3.59 18.44 -7.03
C GLY A 174 -4.10 17.07 -6.61
N VAL A 175 -3.41 16.01 -7.03
CA VAL A 175 -3.61 14.65 -6.52
C VAL A 175 -2.32 14.23 -5.83
N ALA A 176 -2.38 13.96 -4.53
CA ALA A 176 -1.21 13.82 -3.69
C ALA A 176 -1.23 12.51 -2.89
N HIS A 177 -0.27 11.64 -3.19
CA HIS A 177 -0.04 10.40 -2.45
C HIS A 177 1.17 10.59 -1.52
N THR A 178 0.97 11.33 -0.42
CA THR A 178 2.02 11.74 0.54
C THR A 178 1.42 12.22 1.86
N ASP A 179 2.18 12.04 2.92
CA ASP A 179 1.99 12.63 4.25
C ASP A 179 2.10 14.17 4.29
N ARG A 180 2.64 14.85 3.27
CA ARG A 180 2.85 16.32 3.24
C ARG A 180 1.64 17.14 2.75
N THR A 181 0.42 16.59 2.88
CA THR A 181 -0.84 17.19 2.41
C THR A 181 -1.03 18.64 2.90
N ASP A 182 -0.79 18.91 4.18
CA ASP A 182 -1.07 20.20 4.82
C ASP A 182 -0.19 21.34 4.29
N GLU A 183 1.05 21.02 3.96
CA GLU A 183 2.03 21.97 3.46
C GLU A 183 1.80 22.27 1.98
N ILE A 184 1.45 21.25 1.19
CA ILE A 184 1.03 21.44 -0.21
C ILE A 184 -0.12 22.44 -0.25
N VAL A 185 -1.13 22.26 0.61
CA VAL A 185 -2.30 23.16 0.64
C VAL A 185 -1.92 24.58 1.08
N SER A 186 -0.98 24.70 2.01
CA SER A 186 -0.54 25.99 2.53
C SER A 186 0.32 26.79 1.54
N GLU A 187 1.03 26.12 0.62
CA GLU A 187 2.03 26.76 -0.24
C GLU A 187 1.67 26.80 -1.74
N ALA A 188 0.90 25.82 -2.23
CA ALA A 188 0.58 25.69 -3.66
C ALA A 188 -0.69 26.46 -4.05
N ASP A 189 -0.75 26.92 -5.31
CA ASP A 189 -1.89 27.66 -5.86
C ASP A 189 -2.90 26.68 -6.49
N ILE A 190 -3.60 25.95 -5.62
CA ILE A 190 -4.56 24.90 -6.00
C ILE A 190 -5.95 25.20 -5.45
N ASP A 191 -6.99 24.70 -6.11
CA ASP A 191 -8.39 24.84 -5.65
C ASP A 191 -8.87 23.60 -4.89
N VAL A 192 -8.42 22.41 -5.33
CA VAL A 192 -8.76 21.11 -4.74
C VAL A 192 -7.50 20.28 -4.58
N LEU A 193 -7.32 19.65 -3.42
CA LEU A 193 -6.33 18.60 -3.19
C LEU A 193 -7.05 17.29 -2.90
N LEU A 194 -6.83 16.30 -3.76
CA LEU A 194 -7.28 14.92 -3.59
C LEU A 194 -6.11 14.13 -3.01
N ALA A 195 -6.23 13.66 -1.77
CA ALA A 195 -5.15 13.00 -1.04
C ALA A 195 -5.38 11.48 -0.94
N GLY A 196 -4.29 10.70 -0.98
CA GLY A 196 -4.22 9.27 -0.66
C GLY A 196 -3.20 8.99 0.45
N HIS A 197 -2.63 7.79 0.51
CA HIS A 197 -1.55 7.32 1.41
C HIS A 197 -1.97 7.09 2.87
N VAL A 198 -2.95 7.84 3.35
CA VAL A 198 -3.45 7.74 4.72
C VAL A 198 -4.91 7.30 4.67
N ASN A 199 -5.19 6.09 5.14
CA ASN A 199 -6.50 5.44 5.12
C ASN A 199 -7.49 5.98 6.16
N GLU A 200 -7.59 7.31 6.27
CA GLU A 200 -8.54 8.01 7.14
C GLU A 200 -9.25 9.10 6.34
N ARG A 201 -10.59 9.05 6.31
CA ARG A 201 -11.40 10.05 5.63
C ARG A 201 -11.07 11.46 6.12
N LEU A 202 -10.84 12.37 5.18
CA LEU A 202 -10.63 13.79 5.45
C LEU A 202 -11.49 14.63 4.50
N GLU A 203 -12.25 15.57 5.05
CA GLU A 203 -12.89 16.65 4.28
C GLU A 203 -12.71 17.95 5.06
N ARG A 204 -11.97 18.91 4.49
CA ARG A 204 -11.83 20.24 5.10
C ARG A 204 -11.47 21.30 4.08
N ARG A 205 -11.58 22.57 4.49
CA ARG A 205 -11.14 23.72 3.71
C ARG A 205 -10.08 24.51 4.45
N VAL A 206 -9.00 24.85 3.77
CA VAL A 206 -7.90 25.68 4.28
C VAL A 206 -7.62 26.77 3.25
N ASP A 207 -7.75 28.03 3.65
CA ASP A 207 -7.50 29.21 2.80
C ASP A 207 -8.19 29.20 1.41
N GLY A 208 -9.36 28.56 1.33
CA GLY A 208 -10.15 28.44 0.10
C GLY A 208 -9.99 27.10 -0.62
N THR A 209 -8.86 26.43 -0.44
CA THR A 209 -8.56 25.10 -0.99
C THR A 209 -9.41 24.03 -0.30
N LEU A 210 -10.08 23.19 -1.10
CA LEU A 210 -10.78 22.00 -0.62
C LEU A 210 -9.80 20.83 -0.54
N ILE A 211 -9.79 20.11 0.58
CA ILE A 211 -9.00 18.89 0.76
C ILE A 211 -9.97 17.73 0.96
N VAL A 212 -9.77 16.66 0.20
CA VAL A 212 -10.56 15.42 0.28
C VAL A 212 -9.62 14.22 0.31
N ARG A 213 -9.88 13.28 1.22
CA ARG A 213 -9.23 11.96 1.30
C ARG A 213 -10.28 10.90 1.53
N THR A 214 -10.15 9.76 0.86
CA THR A 214 -11.07 8.64 1.03
C THR A 214 -10.66 7.78 2.24
N ILE A 215 -11.53 6.86 2.65
CA ILE A 215 -11.23 5.86 3.69
C ILE A 215 -10.46 4.63 3.16
N GLY A 216 -10.19 4.54 1.85
CA GLY A 216 -9.52 3.39 1.23
C GLY A 216 -10.36 2.10 1.16
N SER A 217 -9.69 0.99 0.84
CA SER A 217 -10.20 -0.38 0.74
C SER A 217 -11.43 -0.57 -0.17
N ALA A 218 -11.58 0.27 -1.19
CA ALA A 218 -12.76 0.32 -2.05
C ALA A 218 -14.10 0.50 -1.30
N LYS A 219 -14.10 1.20 -0.14
CA LYS A 219 -15.30 1.36 0.70
C LYS A 219 -16.17 2.55 0.29
N GLU A 220 -15.62 3.52 -0.43
CA GLU A 220 -16.34 4.70 -0.90
C GLU A 220 -15.79 5.25 -2.22
N ILE A 221 -16.64 6.01 -2.93
CA ILE A 221 -16.23 6.94 -3.98
C ILE A 221 -16.65 8.34 -3.53
N VAL A 222 -15.77 9.32 -3.68
CA VAL A 222 -16.09 10.71 -3.32
C VAL A 222 -16.37 11.52 -4.57
N GLU A 223 -17.52 12.16 -4.62
CA GLU A 223 -17.93 13.05 -5.71
C GLU A 223 -17.70 14.52 -5.30
N ILE A 224 -16.96 15.26 -6.12
CA ILE A 224 -16.74 16.70 -5.97
C ILE A 224 -17.43 17.42 -7.13
N SER A 225 -18.55 18.09 -6.85
CA SER A 225 -19.24 18.93 -7.84
C SER A 225 -18.66 20.33 -7.85
N ILE A 226 -18.35 20.83 -9.05
CA ILE A 226 -17.75 22.13 -9.32
C ILE A 226 -18.75 23.03 -10.05
N ASP A 227 -19.10 24.14 -9.39
CA ASP A 227 -19.94 25.22 -9.94
C ASP A 227 -19.21 26.57 -9.79
N GLY A 228 -18.40 26.90 -10.80
CA GLY A 228 -17.49 28.04 -10.75
C GLY A 228 -16.46 27.86 -9.63
N SER A 229 -16.46 28.76 -8.64
CA SER A 229 -15.58 28.69 -7.46
C SER A 229 -16.19 27.95 -6.27
N ARG A 230 -17.38 27.35 -6.43
CA ARG A 230 -18.04 26.58 -5.38
C ARG A 230 -17.80 25.09 -5.59
N PHE A 231 -17.39 24.42 -4.52
CA PHE A 231 -17.18 22.97 -4.50
C PHE A 231 -18.08 22.34 -3.43
N SER A 232 -18.78 21.28 -3.78
CA SER A 232 -19.55 20.44 -2.85
C SER A 232 -19.06 19.01 -2.92
N VAL A 233 -18.96 18.37 -1.75
CA VAL A 233 -18.47 16.99 -1.62
C VAL A 233 -19.63 16.08 -1.23
N THR A 234 -19.73 14.94 -1.90
CA THR A 234 -20.66 13.86 -1.56
C THR A 234 -19.88 12.55 -1.43
N HIS A 235 -19.96 11.91 -0.27
CA HIS A 235 -19.36 10.60 -0.03
C HIS A 235 -20.38 9.50 -0.34
N HIS A 236 -20.05 8.63 -1.31
CA HIS A 236 -20.92 7.53 -1.74
C HIS A 236 -20.39 6.20 -1.20
N PRO A 237 -21.04 5.59 -0.19
CA PRO A 237 -20.61 4.31 0.35
C PRO A 237 -20.90 3.16 -0.61
N VAL A 238 -19.96 2.22 -0.72
CA VAL A 238 -20.03 1.10 -1.68
C VAL A 238 -20.96 -0.02 -1.22
N GLN A 239 -21.16 -0.20 0.09
CA GLN A 239 -21.85 -1.36 0.68
C GLN A 239 -23.23 -1.67 0.06
N ALA A 240 -23.97 -0.65 -0.36
CA ALA A 240 -25.32 -0.79 -0.91
C ALA A 240 -25.41 -0.43 -2.41
N ALA A 241 -24.28 -0.27 -3.09
CA ALA A 241 -24.26 0.07 -4.51
C ALA A 241 -24.67 -1.11 -5.41
N PRO A 242 -25.14 -0.83 -6.64
CA PRO A 242 -25.33 -1.86 -7.66
C PRO A 242 -24.03 -2.61 -7.95
N VAL A 243 -24.13 -3.89 -8.28
CA VAL A 243 -22.98 -4.76 -8.56
C VAL A 243 -22.72 -4.81 -10.06
N ASP A 244 -21.48 -4.57 -10.49
CA ASP A 244 -20.98 -5.01 -11.80
C ASP A 244 -20.59 -6.49 -11.72
N GLU A 245 -21.49 -7.37 -12.18
CA GLU A 245 -21.29 -8.82 -12.19
C GLU A 245 -20.08 -9.27 -13.03
N GLN A 246 -19.68 -8.48 -14.03
CA GLN A 246 -18.51 -8.83 -14.84
C GLN A 246 -17.20 -8.52 -14.12
N ALA A 247 -17.16 -7.45 -13.31
CA ALA A 247 -16.03 -7.19 -12.43
C ALA A 247 -15.87 -8.32 -11.41
N VAL A 248 -16.96 -8.74 -10.75
CA VAL A 248 -16.94 -9.89 -9.82
C VAL A 248 -16.44 -11.17 -10.50
N ALA A 249 -16.98 -11.49 -11.68
CA ALA A 249 -16.60 -12.69 -12.42
C ALA A 249 -15.13 -12.69 -12.84
N SER A 250 -14.57 -11.53 -13.21
CA SER A 250 -13.17 -11.41 -13.63
C SER A 250 -12.23 -11.68 -12.45
N LEU A 251 -12.51 -11.10 -11.29
CA LEU A 251 -11.73 -11.33 -10.07
C LEU A 251 -11.77 -12.80 -9.62
N ARG A 252 -12.96 -13.40 -9.56
CA ARG A 252 -13.13 -14.82 -9.20
C ARG A 252 -12.41 -15.77 -10.17
N SER A 253 -12.37 -15.45 -11.46
CA SER A 253 -11.62 -16.24 -12.44
C SER A 253 -10.13 -16.30 -12.10
N TYR A 254 -9.54 -15.19 -11.63
CA TYR A 254 -8.14 -15.18 -11.22
C TYR A 254 -7.89 -16.01 -9.94
N GLU A 255 -8.83 -16.01 -9.00
CA GLU A 255 -8.77 -16.82 -7.78
C GLU A 255 -8.84 -18.32 -8.08
N ASP A 256 -9.78 -18.72 -8.96
CA ASP A 256 -10.00 -20.10 -9.39
C ASP A 256 -8.79 -20.68 -10.13
N GLU A 257 -8.23 -19.94 -11.09
CA GLU A 257 -7.05 -20.36 -11.86
C GLU A 257 -5.85 -20.69 -10.98
N ARG A 258 -5.79 -20.08 -9.79
CA ARG A 258 -4.70 -20.24 -8.83
C ARG A 258 -5.03 -21.12 -7.63
N LYS A 259 -6.22 -21.72 -7.61
CA LYS A 259 -6.66 -22.64 -6.55
C LYS A 259 -6.62 -22.01 -5.16
N MET A 260 -7.07 -20.76 -5.03
CA MET A 260 -7.07 -20.06 -3.73
C MET A 260 -7.97 -20.74 -2.69
N ASP A 261 -9.01 -21.45 -3.14
CA ASP A 261 -9.88 -22.28 -2.30
C ASP A 261 -9.28 -23.65 -1.94
N ALA A 262 -8.02 -23.92 -2.32
CA ALA A 262 -7.35 -25.14 -1.93
C ALA A 262 -7.20 -25.18 -0.41
N SER A 263 -7.84 -26.18 0.19
CA SER A 263 -7.77 -26.40 1.62
C SER A 263 -6.40 -26.93 2.04
N ILE A 264 -5.90 -26.33 3.10
CA ILE A 264 -4.70 -26.66 3.85
C ILE A 264 -5.15 -27.34 5.15
N ASP A 265 -4.64 -28.54 5.40
CA ASP A 265 -4.87 -29.23 6.66
C ASP A 265 -3.83 -28.75 7.68
N CYS A 266 -4.30 -28.10 8.74
CA CYS A 266 -3.45 -27.52 9.78
C CYS A 266 -3.42 -28.38 11.05
N THR A 267 -3.98 -29.60 11.01
CA THR A 267 -4.03 -30.48 12.19
C THR A 267 -2.66 -30.97 12.65
N ASP A 268 -1.68 -30.97 11.75
CA ASP A 268 -0.29 -31.37 12.00
C ASP A 268 0.64 -30.18 12.31
N ALA A 269 0.10 -28.97 12.49
CA ALA A 269 0.89 -27.80 12.85
C ALA A 269 1.70 -28.05 14.15
N PRO A 270 2.97 -27.59 14.24
CA PRO A 270 3.82 -27.80 15.42
C PRO A 270 3.25 -27.25 16.73
N ILE A 271 2.33 -26.28 16.65
CA ILE A 271 1.65 -25.67 17.79
C ILE A 271 0.14 -25.67 17.61
N ASP A 272 -0.58 -25.56 18.73
CA ASP A 272 -2.00 -25.20 18.70
C ASP A 272 -2.16 -23.74 18.27
N ILE A 273 -2.88 -23.55 17.16
CA ILE A 273 -3.12 -22.26 16.51
C ILE A 273 -4.50 -21.66 16.86
N GLU A 274 -5.45 -22.43 17.41
CA GLU A 274 -6.88 -22.03 17.49
C GLU A 274 -7.17 -20.81 18.40
N ASN A 275 -6.17 -20.32 19.14
CA ASN A 275 -6.27 -19.12 19.99
C ASN A 275 -5.09 -18.15 19.82
N ARG A 276 -4.37 -18.25 18.71
CA ARG A 276 -3.22 -17.39 18.41
C ARG A 276 -3.59 -16.32 17.41
N MET A 277 -2.94 -15.19 17.54
CA MET A 277 -2.88 -14.19 16.50
C MET A 277 -2.04 -14.75 15.33
N PHE A 278 -2.50 -14.56 14.11
CA PHE A 278 -1.82 -14.92 12.89
C PHE A 278 -0.46 -14.25 12.77
N ASP A 279 -0.29 -12.98 13.14
CA ASP A 279 1.02 -12.30 13.17
C ASP A 279 2.10 -13.08 13.95
N SER A 280 1.70 -13.65 15.09
CA SER A 280 2.55 -14.42 15.98
C SER A 280 2.82 -15.82 15.40
N VAL A 281 1.87 -16.39 14.67
CA VAL A 281 2.06 -17.64 13.91
C VAL A 281 3.00 -17.43 12.72
N VAL A 282 2.93 -16.27 12.05
CA VAL A 282 3.89 -15.92 11.00
C VAL A 282 5.30 -15.83 11.58
N ALA A 283 5.50 -15.07 12.67
CA ALA A 283 6.80 -14.97 13.32
C ALA A 283 7.34 -16.35 13.73
N GLU A 284 6.51 -17.21 14.33
CA GLU A 284 6.89 -18.59 14.67
C GLU A 284 7.24 -19.43 13.45
N ALA A 285 6.45 -19.33 12.36
CA ALA A 285 6.72 -20.06 11.13
C ALA A 285 8.07 -19.68 10.52
N LEU A 286 8.39 -18.38 10.46
CA LEU A 286 9.68 -17.92 9.95
C LEU A 286 10.84 -18.43 10.82
N ARG A 287 10.67 -18.39 12.15
CA ARG A 287 11.66 -18.93 13.11
C ARG A 287 11.85 -20.43 12.93
N HIS A 288 10.77 -21.18 12.80
CA HIS A 288 10.79 -22.63 12.65
C HIS A 288 11.48 -23.07 11.36
N GLU A 289 11.10 -22.47 10.22
CA GLU A 289 11.61 -22.86 8.91
C GLU A 289 13.09 -22.49 8.71
N SER A 290 13.55 -21.41 9.33
CA SER A 290 14.96 -21.00 9.30
C SER A 290 15.83 -21.68 10.36
N GLY A 291 15.25 -22.03 11.51
CA GLY A 291 16.01 -22.39 12.71
C GLY A 291 16.73 -21.20 13.37
N ALA A 292 16.33 -19.96 13.07
CA ALA A 292 16.85 -18.77 13.73
C ALA A 292 16.47 -18.73 15.22
N ASP A 293 17.21 -17.95 16.01
CA ASP A 293 16.93 -17.78 17.44
C ASP A 293 15.55 -17.12 17.65
N ILE A 294 15.23 -16.15 16.80
CA ILE A 294 14.05 -15.28 16.90
C ILE A 294 13.31 -15.26 15.56
N GLY A 295 11.99 -15.26 15.61
CA GLY A 295 11.14 -14.84 14.49
C GLY A 295 10.58 -13.46 14.79
N LEU A 296 10.65 -12.53 13.85
CA LEU A 296 10.21 -11.15 14.07
C LEU A 296 9.67 -10.53 12.79
N ILE A 297 8.46 -9.96 12.84
CA ILE A 297 7.87 -9.18 11.74
C ILE A 297 7.32 -7.85 12.27
N ASN A 298 7.26 -6.83 11.41
CA ASN A 298 6.39 -5.68 11.64
C ASN A 298 4.92 -6.13 11.51
N ARG A 299 4.04 -5.71 12.43
CA ARG A 299 2.62 -6.14 12.41
C ARG A 299 1.87 -5.72 11.16
N ASP A 300 2.25 -4.59 10.57
CA ASP A 300 1.72 -4.09 9.30
C ASP A 300 1.95 -5.02 8.10
N ALA A 301 2.87 -5.98 8.22
CA ALA A 301 3.02 -7.04 7.24
C ALA A 301 1.76 -7.93 7.16
N VAL A 302 0.98 -8.01 8.25
CA VAL A 302 -0.28 -8.71 8.29
C VAL A 302 -1.43 -7.73 8.02
N ARG A 303 -2.10 -7.88 6.89
CA ARG A 303 -3.19 -7.01 6.42
C ARG A 303 -4.58 -7.45 6.87
N ASP A 304 -4.74 -8.73 7.17
CA ASP A 304 -5.95 -9.31 7.75
C ASP A 304 -5.58 -10.32 8.83
N GLU A 305 -6.42 -10.43 9.86
CA GLU A 305 -6.18 -11.25 11.04
C GLU A 305 -7.18 -12.41 11.07
N PRO A 306 -6.98 -13.46 10.26
CA PRO A 306 -7.96 -14.53 10.11
C PRO A 306 -8.11 -15.34 11.39
N GLN A 307 -9.32 -15.82 11.64
CA GLN A 307 -9.54 -16.81 12.71
C GLN A 307 -8.89 -18.13 12.32
N LEU A 308 -7.87 -18.52 13.07
CA LEU A 308 -7.14 -19.75 12.81
C LEU A 308 -7.92 -20.98 13.25
N HIS A 309 -7.94 -21.99 12.38
CA HIS A 309 -8.56 -23.28 12.65
C HIS A 309 -7.80 -24.40 11.95
N SER A 310 -8.06 -25.63 12.36
CA SER A 310 -7.44 -26.88 11.84
C SER A 310 -7.53 -27.10 10.33
N ARG A 311 -8.27 -26.28 9.58
CA ARG A 311 -8.42 -26.41 8.13
C ARG A 311 -8.54 -25.06 7.41
N MET A 312 -7.41 -24.43 7.12
CA MET A 312 -7.36 -23.16 6.40
C MET A 312 -7.43 -23.36 4.88
N THR A 313 -7.44 -22.28 4.11
CA THR A 313 -7.23 -22.25 2.66
C THR A 313 -5.96 -21.48 2.32
N SER A 314 -5.37 -21.74 1.16
CA SER A 314 -4.21 -20.98 0.67
C SER A 314 -4.55 -19.50 0.52
N GLY A 315 -5.77 -19.18 0.07
CA GLY A 315 -6.25 -17.81 -0.06
C GLY A 315 -6.38 -17.08 1.28
N GLU A 316 -6.80 -17.74 2.36
CA GLU A 316 -6.85 -17.09 3.69
C GLU A 316 -5.47 -16.68 4.19
N ILE A 317 -4.46 -17.55 4.04
CA ILE A 317 -3.07 -17.23 4.44
C ILE A 317 -2.53 -16.09 3.59
N LEU A 318 -2.69 -16.18 2.26
CA LEU A 318 -2.10 -15.20 1.36
C LEU A 318 -2.78 -13.83 1.42
N ARG A 319 -4.09 -13.75 1.70
CA ARG A 319 -4.79 -12.47 1.93
C ARG A 319 -4.30 -11.80 3.22
N ALA A 320 -4.02 -12.59 4.25
CA ALA A 320 -3.53 -12.08 5.51
C ALA A 320 -2.11 -11.49 5.40
N ILE A 321 -1.26 -11.99 4.50
CA ILE A 321 0.10 -11.45 4.25
C ILE A 321 0.39 -11.33 2.74
N PRO A 322 -0.21 -10.33 2.05
CA PRO A 322 -0.31 -10.29 0.60
C PRO A 322 0.95 -9.74 -0.10
N PHE A 323 2.12 -9.90 0.50
CA PHE A 323 3.37 -9.29 0.08
C PHE A 323 4.26 -10.27 -0.69
N PRO A 324 4.86 -9.87 -1.83
CA PRO A 324 5.72 -10.75 -2.63
C PRO A 324 7.12 -10.95 -2.03
N GLN A 325 7.54 -10.11 -1.08
CA GLN A 325 8.89 -10.15 -0.52
C GLN A 325 9.18 -11.50 0.16
N PRO A 326 10.41 -12.02 0.03
CA PRO A 326 10.80 -13.26 0.69
C PRO A 326 11.05 -13.06 2.19
N ALA A 327 11.04 -14.17 2.92
CA ALA A 327 11.59 -14.25 4.26
C ALA A 327 13.12 -14.39 4.20
N VAL A 328 13.79 -13.77 5.17
CA VAL A 328 15.25 -13.69 5.28
C VAL A 328 15.70 -13.96 6.72
N VAL A 329 16.95 -14.35 6.89
CA VAL A 329 17.62 -14.40 8.20
C VAL A 329 18.71 -13.35 8.24
N VAL A 330 18.75 -12.60 9.33
CA VAL A 330 19.79 -11.61 9.63
C VAL A 330 20.54 -11.99 10.90
N GLU A 331 21.81 -11.59 10.99
CA GLU A 331 22.64 -11.71 12.19
C GLU A 331 22.84 -10.33 12.80
N VAL A 332 22.51 -10.17 14.09
CA VAL A 332 22.62 -8.91 14.82
C VAL A 332 23.36 -9.10 16.13
N SER A 333 23.96 -8.02 16.64
CA SER A 333 24.46 -7.98 18.02
C SER A 333 23.30 -7.86 19.02
N GLY A 334 23.54 -8.27 20.27
CA GLY A 334 22.54 -8.09 21.33
C GLY A 334 22.18 -6.62 21.56
N ARG A 335 23.12 -5.69 21.37
CA ARG A 335 22.83 -4.25 21.41
C ARG A 335 21.83 -3.85 20.33
N GLU A 336 22.02 -4.29 19.09
CA GLU A 336 21.11 -3.96 17.98
C GLU A 336 19.75 -4.60 18.20
N LEU A 337 19.69 -5.85 18.69
CA LEU A 337 18.43 -6.49 19.06
C LEU A 337 17.66 -5.70 20.14
N LEU A 338 18.36 -5.25 21.18
CA LEU A 338 17.74 -4.43 22.23
C LEU A 338 17.23 -3.10 21.68
N GLU A 339 17.95 -2.49 20.74
CA GLU A 339 17.52 -1.25 20.06
C GLU A 339 16.30 -1.47 19.16
N VAL A 340 16.23 -2.58 18.41
CA VAL A 340 15.02 -2.97 17.64
C VAL A 340 13.80 -3.06 18.57
N VAL A 341 13.97 -3.75 19.69
CA VAL A 341 12.89 -3.97 20.67
C VAL A 341 12.47 -2.64 21.33
N ASP A 342 13.43 -1.78 21.71
CA ASP A 342 13.15 -0.47 22.30
C ASP A 342 12.43 0.47 21.31
N ASN A 343 12.86 0.51 20.05
CA ASN A 343 12.22 1.29 18.99
C ASN A 343 10.76 0.86 18.79
N SER A 344 10.51 -0.46 18.76
CA SER A 344 9.15 -1.00 18.59
C SER A 344 8.19 -0.67 19.74
N MET A 345 8.70 -0.46 20.96
CA MET A 345 7.88 -0.06 22.12
C MET A 345 7.70 1.45 22.24
N SER A 346 8.60 2.22 21.63
CA SER A 346 8.70 3.68 21.80
C SER A 346 7.99 4.48 20.72
N SER A 347 7.66 3.87 19.57
CA SER A 347 7.15 4.54 18.37
C SER A 347 5.84 5.30 18.62
N GLY A 348 4.98 4.84 19.54
CA GLY A 348 3.64 5.39 19.76
C GLY A 348 2.71 5.23 18.56
N ASP A 349 3.19 4.62 17.48
CA ASP A 349 2.50 4.26 16.26
C ASP A 349 2.32 2.75 16.25
N GLU A 350 1.07 2.28 16.28
CA GLU A 350 0.77 0.85 16.34
C GLU A 350 1.25 0.09 15.09
N SER A 351 1.50 0.79 13.98
CA SER A 351 2.00 0.21 12.71
C SER A 351 3.49 -0.21 12.77
N GLU A 352 4.26 0.40 13.67
CA GLU A 352 5.68 0.07 13.90
C GLU A 352 5.86 -1.00 15.00
N ASN A 353 4.76 -1.51 15.56
CA ASN A 353 4.79 -2.61 16.51
C ASN A 353 5.27 -3.90 15.85
N ILE A 354 5.91 -4.73 16.67
CA ILE A 354 6.43 -6.03 16.24
C ILE A 354 5.52 -7.18 16.70
N ALA A 355 5.50 -8.24 15.90
CA ALA A 355 5.10 -9.58 16.32
C ALA A 355 6.34 -10.46 16.34
N TYR A 356 6.48 -11.28 17.39
CA TYR A 356 7.71 -12.02 17.64
C TYR A 356 7.46 -13.43 18.16
N SER A 357 8.45 -14.30 17.94
CA SER A 357 8.60 -15.63 18.52
C SER A 357 10.04 -15.83 19.00
N GLY A 358 10.22 -16.61 20.07
CA GLY A 358 11.52 -16.85 20.70
C GLY A 358 11.98 -15.76 21.67
N LEU A 359 11.21 -14.66 21.80
CA LEU A 359 11.47 -13.57 22.73
C LEU A 359 10.49 -13.54 23.90
N THR A 360 10.98 -13.18 25.08
CA THR A 360 10.16 -12.73 26.22
C THR A 360 10.63 -11.35 26.65
N ILE A 361 9.70 -10.41 26.81
CA ILE A 361 9.98 -9.03 27.21
C ILE A 361 9.32 -8.78 28.57
N ASP A 362 10.15 -8.60 29.59
CA ASP A 362 9.72 -8.25 30.94
C ASP A 362 9.81 -6.75 31.14
N GLU A 363 8.66 -6.06 31.10
CA GLU A 363 8.58 -4.63 31.38
C GLU A 363 8.58 -4.34 32.89
N THR A 364 9.46 -3.45 33.31
CA THR A 364 9.53 -2.97 34.69
C THR A 364 9.51 -1.45 34.75
N SER A 365 9.28 -0.88 35.94
CA SER A 365 9.38 0.57 36.15
C SER A 365 10.78 1.15 35.91
N GLU A 366 11.81 0.29 35.77
CA GLU A 366 13.21 0.66 35.55
C GLU A 366 13.66 0.42 34.09
N GLY A 367 12.79 -0.11 33.23
CA GLY A 367 13.07 -0.48 31.83
C GLY A 367 12.60 -1.89 31.48
N SER A 368 12.84 -2.32 30.24
CA SER A 368 12.48 -3.65 29.73
C SER A 368 13.70 -4.57 29.73
N THR A 369 13.52 -5.83 30.15
CA THR A 369 14.54 -6.88 29.99
C THR A 369 14.09 -7.87 28.92
N VAL A 370 14.96 -8.18 27.97
CA VAL A 370 14.66 -9.07 26.85
C VAL A 370 15.37 -10.41 27.07
N HIS A 371 14.64 -11.50 26.87
CA HIS A 371 15.11 -12.87 27.03
C HIS A 371 14.90 -13.69 25.75
N ILE A 372 15.82 -14.61 25.47
CA ILE A 372 15.69 -15.67 24.46
C ILE A 372 15.85 -17.00 25.18
N ASP A 373 14.87 -17.89 25.04
CA ASP A 373 14.85 -19.20 25.74
C ASP A 373 15.17 -19.09 27.25
N ASP A 374 14.56 -18.11 27.93
CA ASP A 374 14.76 -17.71 29.34
C ASP A 374 16.09 -17.01 29.69
N ASP A 375 17.09 -17.05 28.82
CA ASP A 375 18.38 -16.38 29.03
C ASP A 375 18.31 -14.89 28.66
N PRO A 376 18.80 -13.96 29.50
CA PRO A 376 18.79 -12.54 29.19
C PRO A 376 19.71 -12.25 27.99
N VAL A 377 19.27 -11.37 27.10
CA VAL A 377 20.07 -10.90 25.97
C VAL A 377 21.31 -10.15 26.49
N GLU A 378 22.49 -10.60 26.07
CA GLU A 378 23.77 -9.97 26.38
C GLU A 378 24.13 -8.99 25.25
N GLU A 379 24.51 -7.75 25.58
CA GLU A 379 24.79 -6.71 24.56
C GLU A 379 25.85 -7.12 23.52
N ASP A 380 26.85 -7.89 23.94
CA ASP A 380 27.95 -8.39 23.10
C ASP A 380 27.70 -9.79 22.51
N GLY A 381 26.52 -10.37 22.77
CA GLY A 381 26.05 -11.59 22.13
C GLY A 381 25.73 -11.38 20.65
N THR A 382 25.62 -12.50 19.93
CA THR A 382 25.22 -12.55 18.52
C THR A 382 23.97 -13.40 18.40
N TYR A 383 22.97 -12.89 17.68
CA TYR A 383 21.66 -13.50 17.58
C TYR A 383 21.18 -13.46 16.13
N THR A 384 20.40 -14.47 15.75
CA THR A 384 19.79 -14.58 14.43
C THR A 384 18.30 -14.26 14.49
N ILE A 385 17.82 -13.46 13.54
CA ILE A 385 16.42 -13.08 13.42
C ILE A 385 15.91 -13.50 12.04
N ALA A 386 14.88 -14.33 12.00
CA ALA A 386 14.10 -14.59 10.80
C ALA A 386 13.02 -13.50 10.66
N THR A 387 13.04 -12.77 9.53
CA THR A 387 12.17 -11.63 9.26
C THR A 387 11.83 -11.53 7.77
N LEU A 388 11.18 -10.44 7.35
CA LEU A 388 10.81 -10.16 5.97
C LEU A 388 11.85 -9.25 5.31
N ALA A 389 12.17 -9.49 4.03
CA ALA A 389 13.16 -8.66 3.32
C ALA A 389 12.82 -7.15 3.36
N PHE A 390 11.53 -6.81 3.33
CA PHE A 390 11.05 -5.44 3.47
C PHE A 390 11.61 -4.71 4.70
N VAL A 391 11.80 -5.42 5.81
CA VAL A 391 12.27 -4.83 7.07
C VAL A 391 13.71 -4.31 6.95
N ILE A 392 14.58 -5.06 6.28
CA ILE A 392 15.99 -4.68 6.08
C ILE A 392 16.21 -3.74 4.91
N GLU A 393 15.19 -3.54 4.08
CA GLU A 393 15.21 -2.60 2.96
C GLU A 393 14.71 -1.20 3.37
N SER A 394 13.73 -1.13 4.29
CA SER A 394 13.06 0.14 4.63
C SER A 394 13.72 0.94 5.76
N ASN A 395 14.57 0.34 6.61
CA ASN A 395 15.17 0.93 7.83
C ASN A 395 14.16 1.58 8.81
N ARG A 396 12.85 1.49 8.59
CA ARG A 396 11.81 2.16 9.38
C ARG A 396 11.52 1.41 10.68
N THR A 397 11.35 0.09 10.60
CA THR A 397 10.90 -0.70 11.75
C THR A 397 12.06 -1.16 12.64
N PHE A 398 13.14 -1.68 12.05
CA PHE A 398 14.25 -2.28 12.82
C PHE A 398 15.47 -1.37 12.91
N GLY A 399 15.36 -0.09 12.58
CA GLY A 399 16.38 0.97 12.79
C GLY A 399 17.82 0.59 12.44
N PRO A 400 18.58 -0.05 13.37
CA PRO A 400 19.93 -0.59 13.10
C PRO A 400 20.06 -1.70 12.05
N VAL A 401 19.00 -2.45 11.73
CA VAL A 401 19.11 -3.64 10.86
C VAL A 401 18.88 -3.30 9.40
N ASP A 402 19.86 -3.64 8.55
CA ASP A 402 19.86 -3.39 7.11
C ASP A 402 20.38 -4.61 6.30
N GLU A 403 20.49 -4.47 4.98
CA GLU A 403 21.00 -5.51 4.07
C GLU A 403 22.39 -6.07 4.44
N ASN A 404 23.23 -5.33 5.17
CA ASN A 404 24.56 -5.82 5.56
C ASN A 404 24.49 -6.92 6.62
N HIS A 405 23.34 -7.06 7.28
CA HIS A 405 23.09 -8.09 8.29
C HIS A 405 22.55 -9.39 7.67
N LEU A 406 22.24 -9.39 6.37
CA LEU A 406 21.67 -10.54 5.67
C LEU A 406 22.61 -11.74 5.69
N VAL A 407 22.14 -12.84 6.27
CA VAL A 407 22.83 -14.14 6.29
C VAL A 407 22.32 -15.02 5.14
N GLU A 408 21.01 -15.14 5.02
CA GLU A 408 20.37 -15.98 4.00
C GLU A 408 18.96 -15.52 3.64
N THR A 409 18.51 -15.90 2.44
CA THR A 409 17.12 -15.78 1.99
C THR A 409 16.47 -17.16 2.04
N ILE A 410 15.42 -17.31 2.84
CA ILE A 410 14.75 -18.59 3.10
C ILE A 410 13.86 -18.97 1.92
N GLY A 411 13.11 -18.00 1.38
CA GLY A 411 12.16 -18.20 0.30
C GLY A 411 10.90 -17.35 0.45
N PRO A 412 9.85 -17.61 -0.34
CA PRO A 412 8.59 -16.90 -0.21
C PRO A 412 7.98 -17.08 1.18
N GLN A 413 7.62 -15.98 1.85
CA GLN A 413 7.09 -16.00 3.22
C GLN A 413 5.84 -16.89 3.37
N HIS A 414 4.97 -16.92 2.36
CA HIS A 414 3.76 -17.75 2.38
C HIS A 414 4.07 -19.25 2.34
N GLU A 415 5.14 -19.67 1.64
CA GLU A 415 5.56 -21.08 1.65
C GLU A 415 6.05 -21.47 3.03
N CYS A 416 6.79 -20.58 3.71
CA CYS A 416 7.23 -20.80 5.09
C CYS A 416 6.04 -21.02 6.03
N ILE A 417 5.01 -20.17 5.91
CA ILE A 417 3.78 -20.27 6.74
C ILE A 417 3.00 -21.56 6.41
N VAL A 418 2.85 -21.90 5.13
CA VAL A 418 2.12 -23.11 4.71
C VAL A 418 2.85 -24.38 5.14
N ASN A 419 4.17 -24.45 5.00
CA ASN A 419 4.98 -25.58 5.46
C ASN A 419 4.82 -25.76 6.97
N TYR A 420 4.97 -24.67 7.73
CA TYR A 420 4.80 -24.68 9.17
C TYR A 420 3.41 -25.17 9.58
N LEU A 421 2.35 -24.62 8.99
CA LEU A 421 0.97 -25.00 9.32
C LEU A 421 0.64 -26.45 8.95
N THR A 422 1.32 -27.04 7.97
CA THR A 422 1.06 -28.42 7.53
C THR A 422 1.97 -29.46 8.19
N GLY A 423 2.82 -29.06 9.15
CA GLY A 423 3.77 -29.95 9.81
C GLY A 423 4.91 -30.40 8.89
N GLY A 424 5.19 -29.62 7.84
CA GLY A 424 6.29 -29.83 6.90
C GLY A 424 7.66 -29.61 7.55
N SER A 425 8.65 -30.36 7.05
CA SER A 425 10.10 -30.10 7.18
C SER A 425 10.81 -30.56 5.92
#